data_AF-A0A1I7UZB2-F1
#
_entry.id   AF-A0A1I7UZB2-F1
#
_cell.length_a   1.000
_cell.length_b   1.000
_cell.length_c   1.000
_cell.angle_alpha   90.00
_cell.angle_beta   90.00
_cell.angle_gamma   90.00
#
_symmetry.space_group_name_H-M   'P 1'
#
loop_
_entity.id
_entity.type
_entity.pdbx_description
1 polymer ?
#
loop_
_entity_poly.entity_id
_entity_poly.type
_entity_poly.pdbx_seq_one_letter_code
_entity_poly.pdbx_strand_id
1 'polypeptide(L)'
;MGISYDSSDRDLSFRIALEYFDDLRLLFNAKCSGLEAWQIVSYAISLCFFVAWFKRLIRSNEPPLVQFKKSVYSLLRSLPWVRRKLEADLAKAQTEIEEEVHQYDHMREFYKFLPERCMDSEEILADGRRYAMMGERRHVQHYDPQTRDEDMKLSAKLFDLFSHSDPHRSDAFPGVRKMEAEILKMTCAMFHGGKEACGVVAGGGTEALMLACLAYRNRSRARGEWRAEIVAPSTAHPALDKAAAFFDMTIKRIQVSETDDRANVGAMKRAIGPRTCMIIASAPNHITGTVDPIEKLAKLAQRYHIPLHVDCTLGGFVLPFMEYADYSVPAFDFRLPGVTSISADLHRVLAAHRAVPLSTRQIVAATITLSIFSFLYLGFAQRHALLFYVMTGLVGVYILFVYAAGIGAVLYMVAREYPEDDQDSTSSREMEESKF
;
A
#
# COMPACT_ATOMS: atom_id res chain seq x y z
N MET A 1 -44.90 24.36 10.15
CA MET A 1 -45.86 23.39 10.74
C MET A 1 -45.07 22.40 11.58
N GLY A 2 -44.87 22.71 12.86
CA GLY A 2 -44.27 21.78 13.81
C GLY A 2 -45.39 20.92 14.40
N ILE A 3 -45.33 19.62 14.17
CA ILE A 3 -46.24 18.66 14.81
C ILE A 3 -45.75 18.50 16.25
N SER A 4 -46.46 19.09 17.21
CA SER A 4 -46.25 18.82 18.64
C SER A 4 -46.79 17.42 18.93
N TYR A 5 -45.88 16.44 19.05
CA TYR A 5 -46.24 15.11 19.51
C TYR A 5 -46.49 15.17 21.02
N ASP A 6 -47.75 15.02 21.42
CA ASP A 6 -48.22 15.11 22.80
C ASP A 6 -47.63 14.02 23.68
N SER A 7 -47.32 14.38 24.92
CA SER A 7 -46.72 13.52 25.94
C SER A 7 -47.65 12.41 26.42
N SER A 8 -48.97 12.59 26.31
CA SER A 8 -49.97 11.60 26.76
C SER A 8 -50.03 10.34 25.88
N ASP A 9 -49.78 10.46 24.58
CA ASP A 9 -49.81 9.32 23.64
C ASP A 9 -48.63 8.36 23.85
N ARG A 10 -47.48 8.88 24.31
CA ARG A 10 -46.35 8.02 24.70
C ARG A 10 -46.67 7.22 25.96
N ASP A 11 -47.36 7.83 26.92
CA ASP A 11 -47.71 7.18 28.19
C ASP A 11 -48.76 6.07 27.99
N LEU A 12 -49.73 6.28 27.09
CA LEU A 12 -50.72 5.26 26.71
C LEU A 12 -50.07 4.09 25.95
N SER A 13 -49.20 4.39 24.99
CA SER A 13 -48.47 3.36 24.23
C SER A 13 -47.57 2.51 25.14
N PHE A 14 -46.96 3.12 26.15
CA PHE A 14 -46.12 2.44 27.12
C PHE A 14 -46.93 1.53 28.07
N ARG A 15 -48.12 1.98 28.49
CA ARG A 15 -49.04 1.17 29.32
C ARG A 15 -49.56 -0.05 28.56
N ILE A 16 -49.98 0.13 27.30
CA ILE A 16 -50.41 -0.98 26.45
C ILE A 16 -49.26 -1.98 26.27
N ALA A 17 -48.04 -1.50 26.03
CA ALA A 17 -46.87 -2.37 25.92
C ALA A 17 -46.58 -3.16 27.22
N LEU A 18 -46.75 -2.53 28.39
CA LEU A 18 -46.60 -3.18 29.70
C LEU A 18 -47.67 -4.25 29.94
N GLU A 19 -48.92 -3.97 29.59
CA GLU A 19 -50.04 -4.91 29.74
C GLU A 19 -49.85 -6.14 28.85
N TYR A 20 -49.43 -5.95 27.59
CA TYR A 20 -49.02 -7.05 26.70
C TYR A 20 -47.83 -7.84 27.26
N PHE A 21 -46.89 -7.18 27.93
CA PHE A 21 -45.72 -7.84 28.52
C PHE A 21 -46.12 -8.72 29.71
N ASP A 22 -47.04 -8.24 30.55
CA ASP A 22 -47.58 -9.00 31.67
C ASP A 22 -48.44 -10.19 31.20
N ASP A 23 -49.26 -10.02 30.16
CA ASP A 23 -50.02 -11.11 29.54
C ASP A 23 -49.09 -12.19 28.96
N LEU A 24 -48.01 -11.79 28.28
CA LEU A 24 -46.97 -12.69 27.79
C LEU A 24 -46.29 -13.45 28.92
N ARG A 25 -45.99 -12.76 30.03
CA ARG A 25 -45.38 -13.36 31.21
C ARG A 25 -46.30 -14.39 31.85
N LEU A 26 -47.59 -14.07 31.99
CA LEU A 26 -48.60 -14.98 32.54
C LEU A 26 -48.79 -16.22 31.66
N LEU A 27 -48.87 -16.05 30.34
CA LEU A 27 -48.92 -17.15 29.37
C LEU A 27 -47.68 -18.04 29.43
N PHE A 28 -46.48 -17.44 29.52
CA PHE A 28 -45.23 -18.18 29.62
C PHE A 28 -45.17 -18.98 30.93
N ASN A 29 -45.51 -18.37 32.06
CA ASN A 29 -45.57 -19.04 33.36
C ASN A 29 -46.60 -20.18 33.39
N ALA A 30 -47.77 -19.99 32.77
CA ALA A 30 -48.78 -21.03 32.66
C ALA A 30 -48.33 -22.23 31.80
N LYS A 31 -47.53 -21.99 30.74
CA LYS A 31 -46.94 -23.08 29.96
C LYS A 31 -45.77 -23.78 30.65
N CYS A 32 -45.07 -23.09 31.55
CA CYS A 32 -43.96 -23.64 32.32
C CYS A 32 -44.37 -24.24 33.67
N SER A 33 -45.64 -24.15 34.07
CA SER A 33 -46.11 -24.58 35.40
C SER A 33 -46.00 -26.09 35.65
N GLY A 34 -45.93 -26.89 34.59
CA GLY A 34 -45.74 -28.35 34.66
C GLY A 34 -44.28 -28.82 34.56
N LEU A 35 -43.32 -27.89 34.48
CA LEU A 35 -41.89 -28.20 34.34
C LEU A 35 -41.17 -28.05 35.68
N GLU A 36 -40.23 -28.95 35.95
CA GLU A 36 -39.36 -28.85 37.12
C GLU A 36 -38.35 -27.71 36.94
N ALA A 37 -37.87 -27.14 38.05
CA ALA A 37 -36.98 -25.97 38.03
C ALA A 37 -35.72 -26.17 37.15
N TRP A 38 -35.13 -27.37 37.14
CA TRP A 38 -33.95 -27.67 36.32
C TRP A 38 -34.26 -27.71 34.82
N GLN A 39 -35.47 -28.10 34.42
CA GLN A 39 -35.90 -28.12 33.01
C GLN A 39 -36.05 -26.69 32.48
N ILE A 40 -36.64 -25.81 33.29
CA ILE A 40 -36.77 -24.39 32.97
C ILE A 40 -35.38 -23.76 32.80
N VAL A 41 -34.44 -24.04 33.72
CA VAL A 41 -33.06 -23.56 33.62
C VAL A 41 -32.37 -24.11 32.35
N SER A 42 -32.52 -25.40 32.05
CA SER A 42 -31.95 -26.02 30.84
C SER A 42 -32.49 -25.41 29.55
N TYR A 43 -33.80 -25.18 29.45
CA TYR A 43 -34.41 -24.54 28.29
C TYR A 43 -33.99 -23.08 28.15
N ALA A 44 -33.92 -22.33 29.25
CA ALA A 44 -33.44 -20.94 29.22
C ALA A 44 -31.99 -20.84 28.75
N ILE A 45 -31.11 -21.70 29.27
CA ILE A 45 -29.72 -21.79 28.85
C ILE A 45 -29.64 -22.15 27.35
N SER A 46 -30.39 -23.16 26.93
CA SER A 46 -30.43 -23.61 25.53
C SER A 46 -30.94 -22.52 24.58
N LEU A 47 -31.97 -21.78 24.98
CA LEU A 47 -32.51 -20.64 24.22
C LEU A 47 -31.51 -19.49 24.15
N CYS A 48 -30.82 -19.18 25.25
CA CYS A 48 -29.75 -18.18 25.26
C CYS A 48 -28.61 -18.57 24.30
N PHE A 49 -28.17 -19.82 24.33
CA PHE A 49 -27.18 -20.33 23.37
C PHE A 49 -27.69 -20.31 21.93
N PHE A 50 -28.95 -20.69 21.70
CA PHE A 50 -29.57 -20.65 20.38
C PHE A 50 -29.66 -19.22 19.85
N VAL A 51 -30.12 -18.26 20.65
CA VAL A 51 -30.19 -16.84 20.28
C VAL A 51 -28.80 -16.27 20.04
N ALA A 52 -27.81 -16.61 20.87
CA ALA A 52 -26.43 -16.19 20.67
C ALA A 52 -25.84 -16.79 19.38
N TRP A 53 -26.06 -18.07 19.12
CA TRP A 53 -25.66 -18.76 17.90
C TRP A 53 -26.35 -18.18 16.67
N PHE A 54 -27.66 -17.94 16.73
CA PHE A 54 -28.46 -17.38 15.65
C PHE A 54 -28.07 -15.93 15.35
N LYS A 55 -27.83 -15.12 16.39
CA LYS A 55 -27.27 -13.77 16.23
C LYS A 55 -25.89 -13.81 15.59
N ARG A 56 -25.04 -14.78 15.95
CA ARG A 56 -23.71 -14.96 15.33
C ARG A 56 -23.82 -15.38 13.86
N LEU A 57 -24.76 -16.26 13.54
CA LEU A 57 -25.03 -16.70 12.17
C LEU A 57 -25.53 -15.54 11.30
N ILE A 58 -26.46 -14.73 11.81
CA ILE A 58 -26.99 -13.57 11.09
C ILE A 58 -25.94 -12.46 10.96
N ARG A 59 -25.16 -12.17 11.99
CA ARG A 59 -24.16 -11.08 11.96
C ARG A 59 -22.89 -11.42 11.21
N SER A 60 -22.55 -12.70 11.10
CA SER A 60 -21.36 -13.11 10.37
C SER A 60 -21.52 -12.87 8.88
N ASN A 61 -20.48 -12.32 8.26
CA ASN A 61 -20.40 -12.12 6.82
C ASN A 61 -19.88 -13.35 6.06
N GLU A 62 -19.56 -14.43 6.78
CA GLU A 62 -18.98 -15.66 6.21
C GLU A 62 -20.05 -16.73 5.93
N PRO A 63 -19.86 -17.57 4.88
CA PRO A 63 -20.75 -18.69 4.61
C PRO A 63 -20.88 -19.64 5.82
N PRO A 64 -22.05 -20.26 6.06
CA PRO A 64 -22.27 -21.17 7.19
C PRO A 64 -21.25 -22.31 7.28
N LEU A 65 -20.82 -22.83 6.12
CA LEU A 65 -19.77 -23.87 6.02
C LEU A 65 -18.42 -23.41 6.55
N VAL A 66 -18.04 -22.15 6.30
CA VAL A 66 -16.77 -21.59 6.80
C VAL A 66 -16.85 -21.41 8.31
N GLN A 67 -17.98 -20.94 8.82
CA GLN A 67 -18.21 -20.82 10.26
C GLN A 67 -18.16 -22.18 10.96
N PHE A 68 -18.81 -23.19 10.37
CA PHE A 68 -18.76 -24.56 10.88
C PHE A 68 -17.32 -25.10 10.88
N LYS A 69 -16.59 -24.95 9.77
CA LYS A 69 -15.16 -25.32 9.69
C LYS A 69 -14.32 -24.62 10.76
N LYS A 70 -14.53 -23.32 11.00
CA LYS A 70 -13.83 -22.58 12.07
C LYS A 70 -14.17 -23.11 13.46
N SER A 71 -15.43 -23.43 13.74
CA SER A 71 -15.85 -24.03 15.01
C SER A 71 -15.22 -25.41 15.21
N VAL A 72 -15.24 -26.26 14.18
CA VAL A 72 -14.56 -27.57 14.20
C VAL A 72 -13.06 -27.40 14.40
N TYR A 73 -12.43 -26.45 13.70
CA TYR A 73 -10.99 -26.17 13.83
C TYR A 73 -10.63 -25.64 15.21
N SER A 74 -11.48 -24.80 15.81
CA SER A 74 -11.33 -24.34 17.20
C SER A 74 -11.45 -25.49 18.19
N LEU A 75 -12.36 -26.43 17.96
CA LEU A 75 -12.51 -27.62 18.79
C LEU A 75 -11.29 -28.55 18.65
N LEU A 76 -10.82 -28.79 17.42
CA LEU A 76 -9.60 -29.55 17.16
C LEU A 76 -8.37 -28.92 17.82
N ARG A 77 -8.25 -27.58 17.79
CA ARG A 77 -7.18 -26.85 18.50
C ARG A 77 -7.24 -26.98 20.01
N SER A 78 -8.41 -27.27 20.58
CA SER A 78 -8.55 -27.47 22.03
C SER A 78 -8.06 -28.85 22.52
N LEU A 79 -7.84 -29.79 21.59
CA LEU A 79 -7.33 -31.12 21.93
C LEU A 79 -5.89 -31.02 22.48
N PRO A 80 -5.55 -31.68 23.60
CA PRO A 80 -4.26 -31.49 24.27
C PRO A 80 -3.03 -31.74 23.37
N TRP A 81 -3.08 -32.73 22.48
CA TRP A 81 -1.95 -33.03 21.59
C TRP A 81 -1.79 -32.00 20.46
N VAL A 82 -2.91 -31.47 19.93
CA VAL A 82 -2.87 -30.41 18.90
C VAL A 82 -2.36 -29.12 19.52
N ARG A 83 -2.83 -28.79 20.72
CA ARG A 83 -2.38 -27.63 21.47
C ARG A 83 -0.88 -27.68 21.77
N ARG A 84 -0.36 -28.82 22.25
CA ARG A 84 1.08 -29.00 22.47
C ARG A 84 1.89 -28.81 21.19
N LYS A 85 1.44 -29.36 20.06
CA LYS A 85 2.11 -29.18 18.77
C LYS A 85 2.08 -27.71 18.32
N LEU A 86 0.93 -27.05 18.45
CA LEU A 86 0.79 -25.63 18.12
C LEU A 86 1.68 -24.75 18.99
N GLU A 87 1.75 -25.02 20.30
CA GLU A 87 2.63 -24.32 21.24
C GLU A 87 4.11 -24.52 20.87
N ALA A 88 4.49 -25.73 20.44
CA ALA A 88 5.85 -26.00 19.95
C ALA A 88 6.16 -25.24 18.64
N ASP A 89 5.23 -25.24 17.68
CA ASP A 89 5.38 -24.51 16.42
C ASP A 89 5.46 -22.97 16.67
N LEU A 90 4.65 -22.45 17.60
CA LEU A 90 4.68 -21.04 17.99
C LEU A 90 5.98 -20.68 18.72
N ALA A 91 6.48 -21.56 19.60
CA ALA A 91 7.76 -21.34 20.27
C ALA A 91 8.92 -21.34 19.26
N LYS A 92 8.90 -22.26 18.28
CA LYS A 92 9.87 -22.27 17.18
C LYS A 92 9.83 -20.98 16.37
N ALA A 93 8.64 -20.55 15.96
CA ALA A 93 8.46 -19.29 15.24
C ALA A 93 8.91 -18.08 16.07
N GLN A 94 8.68 -18.09 17.39
CA GLN A 94 9.15 -17.03 18.28
C GLN A 94 10.68 -16.97 18.31
N THR A 95 11.35 -18.11 18.41
CA THR A 95 12.82 -18.18 18.37
C THR A 95 13.36 -17.74 17.02
N GLU A 96 12.76 -18.18 15.92
CA GLU A 96 13.16 -17.74 14.56
C GLU A 96 13.02 -16.22 14.40
N ILE A 97 11.91 -15.64 14.86
CA ILE A 97 11.70 -14.18 14.85
C ILE A 97 12.72 -13.48 15.74
N GLU A 98 13.01 -14.01 16.93
CA GLU A 98 14.00 -13.43 17.85
C GLU A 98 15.40 -13.43 17.22
N GLU A 99 15.80 -14.53 16.58
CA GLU A 99 17.07 -14.64 15.88
C GLU A 99 17.14 -13.68 14.67
N GLU A 100 16.09 -13.60 13.87
CA GLU A 100 16.01 -12.71 12.71
C GLU A 100 16.04 -11.22 13.12
N VAL A 101 15.31 -10.85 14.16
CA VAL A 101 15.26 -9.47 14.67
C VAL A 101 16.61 -9.05 15.27
N HIS A 102 17.29 -9.96 15.97
CA HIS A 102 18.57 -9.68 16.63
C HIS A 102 19.80 -10.07 15.80
N GLN A 103 19.64 -10.42 14.52
CA GLN A 103 20.74 -10.87 13.66
C GLN A 103 21.89 -9.84 13.57
N TYR A 104 21.57 -8.54 13.70
CA TYR A 104 22.54 -7.43 13.63
C TYR A 104 22.83 -6.77 14.99
N ASP A 105 22.16 -7.21 16.07
CA ASP A 105 22.41 -6.73 17.43
C ASP A 105 23.18 -7.80 18.22
N HIS A 106 24.51 -7.70 18.15
CA HIS A 106 25.40 -8.64 18.81
C HIS A 106 25.45 -8.49 20.34
N MET A 107 25.07 -7.32 20.87
CA MET A 107 25.13 -7.05 22.32
C MET A 107 23.85 -7.49 23.02
N ARG A 108 22.69 -7.39 22.35
CA ARG A 108 21.35 -7.70 22.92
C ARG A 108 21.09 -7.02 24.26
N GLU A 109 21.67 -5.82 24.43
CA GLU A 109 21.53 -5.00 25.62
C GLU A 109 20.44 -3.95 25.41
N PHE A 110 19.39 -4.03 26.22
CA PHE A 110 18.22 -3.14 26.12
C PHE A 110 18.03 -2.35 27.41
N TYR A 111 17.73 -1.07 27.27
CA TYR A 111 17.13 -0.29 28.34
C TYR A 111 15.73 -0.85 28.63
N LYS A 112 15.59 -1.60 29.73
CA LYS A 112 14.30 -2.18 30.16
C LYS A 112 13.51 -1.24 31.06
N PHE A 113 14.18 -0.24 31.61
CA PHE A 113 13.64 0.75 32.53
C PHE A 113 14.19 2.14 32.16
N LEU A 114 13.49 3.18 32.60
CA LEU A 114 14.01 4.54 32.51
C LEU A 114 15.32 4.65 33.32
N PRO A 115 16.38 5.28 32.78
CA PRO A 115 17.63 5.47 33.51
C PRO A 115 17.41 6.21 34.84
N GLU A 116 18.04 5.73 35.92
CA GLU A 116 17.93 6.34 37.26
C GLU A 116 18.54 7.75 37.32
N ARG A 117 19.52 8.02 36.45
CA ARG A 117 20.15 9.34 36.29
C ARG A 117 19.77 9.95 34.95
N CYS A 118 19.69 11.28 34.91
CA CYS A 118 19.61 12.00 33.66
C CYS A 118 20.86 11.72 32.82
N MET A 119 20.67 11.39 31.55
CA MET A 119 21.76 11.20 30.60
C MET A 119 22.08 12.53 29.94
N ASP A 120 23.35 12.78 29.67
CA ASP A 120 23.75 13.96 28.90
C ASP A 120 23.40 13.79 27.41
N SER A 121 23.28 14.92 26.70
CA SER A 121 23.00 14.92 25.26
C SER A 121 24.04 14.13 24.46
N GLU A 122 25.33 14.20 24.82
CA GLU A 122 26.36 13.43 24.11
C GLU A 122 26.29 11.93 24.41
N GLU A 123 25.88 11.53 25.62
CA GLU A 123 25.65 10.12 25.95
C GLU A 123 24.51 9.54 25.10
N ILE A 124 23.39 10.28 24.99
CA ILE A 124 22.22 9.88 24.17
C ILE A 124 22.61 9.82 22.69
N LEU A 125 23.35 10.81 22.19
CA LEU A 125 23.81 10.82 20.79
C LEU A 125 24.81 9.70 20.51
N ALA A 126 25.66 9.33 21.48
CA ALA A 126 26.58 8.20 21.36
C ALA A 126 25.80 6.87 21.21
N ASP A 127 24.76 6.66 22.01
CA ASP A 127 23.86 5.51 21.86
C ASP A 127 23.14 5.52 20.50
N GLY A 128 22.62 6.67 20.09
CA GLY A 128 21.99 6.84 18.77
C GLY A 128 22.95 6.50 17.61
N ARG A 129 24.21 6.95 17.69
CA ARG A 129 25.27 6.61 16.72
C ARG A 129 25.54 5.11 16.70
N ARG A 130 25.62 4.47 17.87
CA ARG A 130 25.80 3.01 18.00
C ARG A 130 24.65 2.26 17.31
N TYR A 131 23.40 2.63 17.59
CA TYR A 131 22.22 2.00 16.96
C TYR A 131 22.19 2.23 15.44
N ALA A 132 22.55 3.42 14.97
CA ALA A 132 22.60 3.72 13.54
C ALA A 132 23.63 2.90 12.76
N MET A 133 24.67 2.38 13.44
CA MET A 133 25.70 1.50 12.86
C MET A 133 25.28 0.02 12.80
N MET A 134 24.25 -0.39 13.54
CA MET A 134 23.80 -1.79 13.58
C MET A 134 23.14 -2.24 12.27
N GLY A 135 22.56 -1.33 11.48
CA GLY A 135 21.86 -1.71 10.24
C GLY A 135 22.79 -1.81 9.03
N GLU A 136 22.83 -2.97 8.35
CA GLU A 136 23.33 -3.04 6.96
C GLU A 136 22.34 -2.34 6.02
N ARG A 137 22.62 -1.09 5.62
CA ARG A 137 21.80 -0.32 4.65
C ARG A 137 21.84 -0.87 3.21
N ARG A 138 22.13 -2.15 3.01
CA ARG A 138 22.39 -2.74 1.68
C ARG A 138 21.16 -2.83 0.78
N HIS A 139 19.94 -2.91 1.33
CA HIS A 139 18.74 -3.29 0.55
C HIS A 139 17.59 -2.27 0.55
N VAL A 140 17.77 -1.06 1.12
CA VAL A 140 16.70 -0.05 1.24
C VAL A 140 17.14 1.31 0.65
N GLN A 141 18.00 1.30 -0.36
CA GLN A 141 18.42 2.55 -1.02
C GLN A 141 17.34 2.99 -2.02
N HIS A 142 16.33 3.68 -1.51
CA HIS A 142 15.37 4.43 -2.32
C HIS A 142 15.91 5.82 -2.71
N TYR A 143 17.20 6.06 -2.47
CA TYR A 143 17.88 7.33 -2.70
C TYR A 143 18.87 7.23 -3.83
N ASP A 144 18.86 8.23 -4.72
CA ASP A 144 19.93 8.41 -5.70
C ASP A 144 21.27 8.57 -4.94
N PRO A 145 22.24 7.66 -5.12
CA PRO A 145 23.52 7.74 -4.43
C PRO A 145 24.26 9.06 -4.65
N GLN A 146 23.97 9.78 -5.75
CA GLN A 146 24.63 11.02 -6.11
C GLN A 146 24.11 12.23 -5.31
N THR A 147 22.81 12.28 -5.02
CA THR A 147 22.18 13.43 -4.33
C THR A 147 21.84 13.15 -2.88
N ARG A 148 21.87 11.88 -2.45
CA ARG A 148 21.47 11.43 -1.11
C ARG A 148 21.95 12.33 0.01
N ASP A 149 23.24 12.64 0.05
CA ASP A 149 23.82 13.39 1.17
C ASP A 149 23.34 14.85 1.20
N GLU A 150 23.06 15.46 0.04
CA GLU A 150 22.49 16.81 -0.05
C GLU A 150 21.01 16.80 0.33
N ASP A 151 20.24 15.85 -0.18
CA ASP A 151 18.80 15.71 0.09
C ASP A 151 18.53 15.38 1.56
N MET A 152 19.34 14.51 2.17
CA MET A 152 19.27 14.21 3.61
C MET A 152 19.62 15.43 4.45
N LYS A 153 20.63 16.23 4.07
CA LYS A 153 20.97 17.48 4.78
C LYS A 153 19.85 18.50 4.68
N LEU A 154 19.22 18.63 3.52
CA LEU A 154 18.07 19.51 3.33
C LEU A 154 16.88 19.05 4.18
N SER A 155 16.56 17.76 4.14
CA SER A 155 15.46 17.16 4.90
C SER A 155 15.66 17.32 6.41
N ALA A 156 16.87 17.12 6.92
CA ALA A 156 17.20 17.34 8.32
C ALA A 156 17.01 18.81 8.75
N LYS A 157 17.44 19.76 7.92
CA LYS A 157 17.22 21.19 8.18
C LYS A 157 15.75 21.59 8.15
N LEU A 158 14.96 21.03 7.23
CA LEU A 158 13.51 21.24 7.19
C LEU A 158 12.84 20.63 8.42
N PHE A 159 13.23 19.43 8.81
CA PHE A 159 12.71 18.81 10.03
C PHE A 159 13.03 19.64 11.27
N ASP A 160 14.24 20.17 11.40
CA ASP A 160 14.62 21.07 12.50
C ASP A 160 13.67 22.28 12.61
N LEU A 161 13.42 22.97 11.48
CA LEU A 161 12.50 24.12 11.41
C LEU A 161 11.07 23.80 11.85
N PHE A 162 10.56 22.60 11.54
CA PHE A 162 9.16 22.20 11.77
C PHE A 162 8.99 21.12 12.84
N SER A 163 10.04 20.78 13.59
CA SER A 163 10.06 19.69 14.58
C SER A 163 9.02 19.83 15.70
N HIS A 164 8.63 21.06 16.00
CA HIS A 164 7.65 21.43 17.03
C HIS A 164 6.24 21.68 16.46
N SER A 165 6.06 21.53 15.14
CA SER A 165 4.79 21.83 14.48
C SER A 165 3.75 20.73 14.68
N ASP A 166 2.49 21.15 14.81
CA ASP A 166 1.35 20.25 14.97
C ASP A 166 0.23 20.64 13.97
N PRO A 167 0.01 19.86 12.89
CA PRO A 167 -1.03 20.13 11.90
C PRO A 167 -2.46 20.20 12.47
N HIS A 168 -2.72 19.61 13.64
CA HIS A 168 -4.02 19.73 14.31
C HIS A 168 -4.33 21.19 14.69
N ARG A 169 -3.29 21.99 14.98
CA ARG A 169 -3.39 23.40 15.35
C ARG A 169 -3.07 24.32 14.18
N SER A 170 -3.94 24.28 13.16
CA SER A 170 -3.76 25.08 11.93
C SER A 170 -3.72 26.60 12.13
N ASP A 171 -4.26 27.10 13.25
CA ASP A 171 -4.18 28.49 13.69
C ASP A 171 -2.77 28.87 14.16
N ALA A 172 -2.11 27.96 14.88
CA ALA A 172 -0.75 28.14 15.40
C ALA A 172 0.33 27.82 14.35
N PHE A 173 0.05 26.89 13.43
CA PHE A 173 0.99 26.41 12.42
C PHE A 173 0.48 26.58 10.97
N PRO A 174 0.16 27.82 10.53
CA PRO A 174 -0.39 28.06 9.20
C PRO A 174 0.60 27.71 8.07
N GLY A 175 1.90 27.74 8.35
CA GLY A 175 2.94 27.34 7.39
C GLY A 175 2.84 25.87 6.99
N VAL A 176 2.64 24.97 7.95
CA VAL A 176 2.50 23.53 7.68
C VAL A 176 1.21 23.24 6.94
N ARG A 177 0.10 23.85 7.37
CA ARG A 177 -1.20 23.75 6.68
C ARG A 177 -1.12 24.20 5.23
N LYS A 178 -0.34 25.26 4.94
CA LYS A 178 -0.07 25.72 3.58
C LYS A 178 0.71 24.68 2.79
N MET A 179 1.81 24.15 3.34
CA MET A 179 2.63 23.13 2.67
C MET A 179 1.81 21.86 2.35
N GLU A 180 0.98 21.38 3.28
CA GLU A 180 0.08 20.23 3.02
C GLU A 180 -0.85 20.51 1.84
N ALA A 181 -1.44 21.72 1.78
CA ALA A 181 -2.33 22.09 0.69
C ALA A 181 -1.61 22.16 -0.66
N GLU A 182 -0.39 22.71 -0.69
CA GLU A 182 0.44 22.79 -1.89
C GLU A 182 0.85 21.41 -2.39
N ILE A 183 1.31 20.52 -1.49
CA ILE A 183 1.67 19.14 -1.82
C ILE A 183 0.48 18.39 -2.41
N LEU A 184 -0.70 18.52 -1.79
CA LEU A 184 -1.92 17.92 -2.30
C LEU A 184 -2.25 18.46 -3.69
N LYS A 185 -2.16 19.77 -3.91
CA LYS A 185 -2.57 20.35 -5.19
C LYS A 185 -1.58 20.05 -6.32
N MET A 186 -0.28 20.01 -6.03
CA MET A 186 0.74 19.51 -6.97
C MET A 186 0.49 18.04 -7.33
N THR A 187 0.21 17.19 -6.34
CA THR A 187 -0.06 15.76 -6.55
C THR A 187 -1.36 15.53 -7.35
N CYS A 188 -2.44 16.25 -7.03
CA CYS A 188 -3.69 16.17 -7.80
C CYS A 188 -3.48 16.63 -9.25
N ALA A 189 -2.70 17.69 -9.49
CA ALA A 189 -2.38 18.16 -10.82
C ALA A 189 -1.56 17.12 -11.61
N MET A 190 -0.59 16.49 -10.96
CA MET A 190 0.23 15.41 -11.54
C MET A 190 -0.60 14.22 -12.03
N PHE A 191 -1.69 13.88 -11.32
CA PHE A 191 -2.63 12.83 -11.72
C PHE A 191 -3.82 13.34 -12.55
N HIS A 192 -3.74 14.55 -13.14
CA HIS A 192 -4.77 15.12 -13.99
C HIS A 192 -6.15 15.29 -13.31
N GLY A 193 -6.19 15.51 -11.99
CA GLY A 193 -7.43 15.59 -11.21
C GLY A 193 -8.30 16.83 -11.44
N GLY A 194 -7.79 17.84 -12.17
CA GLY A 194 -8.52 19.08 -12.43
C GLY A 194 -8.84 19.89 -11.17
N LYS A 195 -9.88 20.74 -11.25
CA LYS A 195 -10.27 21.64 -10.15
C LYS A 195 -10.94 20.91 -8.99
N GLU A 196 -11.76 19.90 -9.31
CA GLU A 196 -12.60 19.15 -8.37
C GLU A 196 -11.82 18.15 -7.52
N ALA A 197 -10.65 17.69 -7.97
CA ALA A 197 -9.84 16.77 -7.17
C ALA A 197 -9.35 17.41 -5.87
N CYS A 198 -9.51 16.67 -4.79
CA CYS A 198 -9.05 16.99 -3.45
C CYS A 198 -8.40 15.76 -2.80
N GLY A 199 -7.78 15.95 -1.65
CA GLY A 199 -7.13 14.86 -0.93
C GLY A 199 -6.78 15.23 0.51
N VAL A 200 -6.09 14.32 1.16
CA VAL A 200 -5.57 14.44 2.52
C VAL A 200 -4.16 13.84 2.56
N VAL A 201 -3.27 14.44 3.35
CA VAL A 201 -1.94 13.87 3.60
C VAL A 201 -2.09 12.78 4.65
N ALA A 202 -1.55 11.60 4.39
CA ALA A 202 -1.56 10.45 5.30
C ALA A 202 -0.12 10.11 5.73
N GLY A 203 0.03 9.43 6.86
CA GLY A 203 1.32 8.98 7.38
C GLY A 203 2.03 7.93 6.51
N GLY A 204 1.32 7.32 5.57
CA GLY A 204 1.88 6.44 4.54
C GLY A 204 0.82 5.67 3.76
N GLY A 205 1.24 4.81 2.84
CA GLY A 205 0.34 4.14 1.89
C GLY A 205 -0.70 3.24 2.54
N THR A 206 -0.35 2.63 3.68
CA THR A 206 -1.32 1.83 4.46
C THR A 206 -2.48 2.70 4.95
N GLU A 207 -2.21 3.87 5.53
CA GLU A 207 -3.25 4.77 6.02
C GLU A 207 -4.04 5.37 4.85
N ALA A 208 -3.37 5.79 3.76
CA ALA A 208 -4.04 6.31 2.57
C ALA A 208 -5.05 5.31 1.99
N LEU A 209 -4.66 4.03 1.89
CA LEU A 209 -5.53 2.97 1.40
C LEU A 209 -6.68 2.67 2.36
N MET A 210 -6.42 2.68 3.66
CA MET A 210 -7.45 2.53 4.69
C MET A 210 -8.47 3.67 4.66
N LEU A 211 -8.03 4.92 4.51
CA LEU A 211 -8.91 6.08 4.40
C LEU A 211 -9.81 6.00 3.15
N ALA A 212 -9.27 5.51 2.02
CA ALA A 212 -10.08 5.24 0.83
C ALA A 212 -11.16 4.17 1.10
N CYS A 213 -10.79 3.03 1.70
CA CYS A 213 -11.74 1.99 2.09
C CYS A 213 -12.83 2.53 3.04
N LEU A 214 -12.42 3.33 4.03
CA LEU A 214 -13.33 3.96 4.99
C LEU A 214 -14.34 4.89 4.29
N ALA A 215 -13.87 5.72 3.37
CA ALA A 215 -14.71 6.63 2.59
C ALA A 215 -15.75 5.86 1.76
N TYR A 216 -15.32 4.82 1.04
CA TYR A 216 -16.22 4.02 0.22
C TYR A 216 -17.21 3.16 1.01
N ARG A 217 -16.79 2.64 2.17
CA ARG A 217 -17.71 2.00 3.12
C ARG A 217 -18.78 2.98 3.60
N ASN A 218 -18.38 4.18 3.99
CA ASN A 218 -19.34 5.18 4.49
C ASN A 218 -20.31 5.61 3.39
N ARG A 219 -19.83 5.77 2.15
CA ARG A 219 -20.68 6.00 0.97
C ARG A 219 -21.65 4.84 0.72
N SER A 220 -21.20 3.60 0.87
CA SER A 220 -22.05 2.40 0.75
C SER A 220 -23.16 2.38 1.81
N ARG A 221 -22.79 2.65 3.07
CA ARG A 221 -23.74 2.72 4.20
C ARG A 221 -24.78 3.81 4.03
N ALA A 222 -24.37 4.99 3.55
CA ALA A 222 -25.29 6.09 3.24
C ALA A 222 -26.31 5.71 2.15
N ARG A 223 -26.03 4.70 1.33
CA ARG A 223 -26.93 4.15 0.30
C ARG A 223 -27.74 2.95 0.77
N GLY A 224 -27.67 2.60 2.06
CA GLY A 224 -28.41 1.49 2.67
C GLY A 224 -27.70 0.14 2.67
N GLU A 225 -26.49 0.04 2.11
CA GLU A 225 -25.70 -1.19 2.15
C GLU A 225 -24.71 -1.18 3.32
N TRP A 226 -25.05 -1.91 4.37
CA TRP A 226 -24.29 -1.96 5.62
C TRP A 226 -23.09 -2.91 5.58
N ARG A 227 -23.14 -3.93 4.71
CA ARG A 227 -22.10 -4.95 4.56
C ARG A 227 -21.28 -4.65 3.31
N ALA A 228 -20.41 -3.65 3.42
CA ALA A 228 -19.56 -3.21 2.33
C ALA A 228 -18.52 -4.28 1.94
N GLU A 229 -18.39 -4.55 0.64
CA GLU A 229 -17.49 -5.55 0.09
C GLU A 229 -16.47 -4.94 -0.88
N ILE A 230 -15.19 -5.27 -0.72
CA ILE A 230 -14.08 -4.86 -1.58
C ILE A 230 -13.83 -5.96 -2.61
N VAL A 231 -13.67 -5.61 -3.89
CA VAL A 231 -13.18 -6.52 -4.93
C VAL A 231 -11.77 -6.09 -5.33
N ALA A 232 -10.78 -6.96 -5.11
CA ALA A 232 -9.37 -6.64 -5.33
C ALA A 232 -8.61 -7.83 -5.95
N PRO A 233 -7.57 -7.58 -6.76
CA PRO A 233 -6.63 -8.62 -7.19
C PRO A 233 -5.95 -9.31 -6.01
N SER A 234 -5.49 -10.54 -6.20
CA SER A 234 -4.67 -11.28 -5.23
C SER A 234 -3.35 -10.57 -4.92
N THR A 235 -2.82 -9.81 -5.89
CA THR A 235 -1.58 -9.02 -5.77
C THR A 235 -1.75 -7.66 -5.08
N ALA A 236 -2.98 -7.22 -4.80
CA ALA A 236 -3.22 -5.91 -4.18
C ALA A 236 -2.71 -5.86 -2.73
N HIS A 237 -2.31 -4.68 -2.26
CA HIS A 237 -1.59 -4.51 -0.99
C HIS A 237 -2.31 -5.14 0.23
N PRO A 238 -1.60 -5.79 1.17
CA PRO A 238 -2.20 -6.42 2.36
C PRO A 238 -2.91 -5.44 3.31
N ALA A 239 -2.67 -4.14 3.18
CA ALA A 239 -3.41 -3.12 3.96
C ALA A 239 -4.93 -3.16 3.71
N LEU A 240 -5.38 -3.73 2.58
CA LEU A 240 -6.80 -3.95 2.34
C LEU A 240 -7.42 -4.97 3.28
N ASP A 241 -6.67 -6.02 3.66
CA ASP A 241 -7.15 -7.02 4.63
C ASP A 241 -7.21 -6.39 6.03
N LYS A 242 -6.25 -5.50 6.36
CA LYS A 242 -6.34 -4.67 7.58
C LYS A 242 -7.57 -3.77 7.53
N ALA A 243 -7.81 -3.06 6.43
CA ALA A 243 -8.99 -2.20 6.28
C ALA A 243 -10.29 -3.01 6.44
N ALA A 244 -10.38 -4.19 5.82
CA ALA A 244 -11.53 -5.07 5.92
C ALA A 244 -11.80 -5.49 7.37
N ALA A 245 -10.75 -5.91 8.09
CA ALA A 245 -10.85 -6.29 9.49
C ALA A 245 -11.24 -5.12 10.41
N PHE A 246 -10.62 -3.95 10.23
CA PHE A 246 -10.84 -2.77 11.09
C PHE A 246 -12.21 -2.10 10.84
N PHE A 247 -12.70 -2.13 9.60
CA PHE A 247 -13.88 -1.37 9.21
C PHE A 247 -15.13 -2.20 9.02
N ASP A 248 -15.09 -3.50 9.37
CA ASP A 248 -16.18 -4.46 9.19
C ASP A 248 -16.64 -4.51 7.73
N MET A 249 -15.68 -4.78 6.84
CA MET A 249 -15.90 -4.99 5.41
C MET A 249 -15.50 -6.41 5.04
N THR A 250 -16.04 -6.93 3.96
CA THR A 250 -15.55 -8.17 3.34
C THR A 250 -14.62 -7.85 2.19
N ILE A 251 -13.66 -8.74 1.90
CA ILE A 251 -12.79 -8.62 0.74
C ILE A 251 -12.86 -9.88 -0.11
N LYS A 252 -13.05 -9.72 -1.41
CA LYS A 252 -12.95 -10.77 -2.43
C LYS A 252 -11.63 -10.57 -3.18
N ARG A 253 -10.66 -11.42 -2.86
CA ARG A 253 -9.38 -11.54 -3.58
C ARG A 253 -9.58 -12.35 -4.86
N ILE A 254 -9.28 -11.75 -6.01
CA ILE A 254 -9.45 -12.36 -7.32
C ILE A 254 -8.08 -12.74 -7.86
N GLN A 255 -7.91 -14.00 -8.24
CA GLN A 255 -6.67 -14.48 -8.81
C GLN A 255 -6.31 -13.67 -10.07
N VAL A 256 -5.07 -13.20 -10.12
CA VAL A 256 -4.50 -12.53 -11.30
C VAL A 256 -4.33 -13.49 -12.47
N SER A 257 -4.08 -12.96 -13.66
CA SER A 257 -3.75 -13.80 -14.82
C SER A 257 -2.44 -14.53 -14.59
N GLU A 258 -2.41 -15.83 -14.89
CA GLU A 258 -1.20 -16.66 -14.80
C GLU A 258 -0.13 -16.27 -15.84
N THR A 259 -0.50 -15.49 -16.87
CA THR A 259 0.40 -15.13 -17.97
C THR A 259 1.16 -13.82 -17.78
N ASP A 260 0.58 -12.87 -17.03
CA ASP A 260 1.12 -11.51 -16.92
C ASP A 260 1.00 -10.90 -15.51
N ASP A 261 0.51 -11.66 -14.53
CA ASP A 261 0.27 -11.25 -13.15
C ASP A 261 -0.60 -9.99 -12.99
N ARG A 262 -1.42 -9.67 -14.00
CA ARG A 262 -2.34 -8.53 -13.96
C ARG A 262 -3.74 -8.93 -13.53
N ALA A 263 -4.50 -7.96 -13.05
CA ALA A 263 -5.89 -8.15 -12.66
C ALA A 263 -6.75 -8.76 -13.79
N ASN A 264 -7.37 -9.90 -13.50
CA ASN A 264 -8.30 -10.55 -14.41
C ASN A 264 -9.66 -9.82 -14.42
N VAL A 265 -9.83 -8.87 -15.35
CA VAL A 265 -11.04 -8.05 -15.49
C VAL A 265 -12.32 -8.88 -15.61
N GLY A 266 -12.26 -10.02 -16.31
CA GLY A 266 -13.41 -10.91 -16.49
C GLY A 266 -13.83 -11.61 -15.18
N ALA A 267 -12.85 -12.06 -14.40
CA ALA A 267 -13.10 -12.64 -13.08
C ALA A 267 -13.58 -11.60 -12.08
N MET A 268 -13.00 -10.40 -12.08
CA MET A 268 -13.46 -9.28 -11.23
C MET A 268 -14.90 -8.90 -11.56
N LYS A 269 -15.27 -8.84 -12.85
CA LYS A 269 -16.67 -8.61 -13.27
C LYS A 269 -17.63 -9.64 -12.68
N ARG A 270 -17.26 -10.92 -12.65
CA ARG A 270 -18.11 -11.99 -12.05
C ARG A 270 -18.19 -11.90 -10.53
N ALA A 271 -17.19 -11.31 -9.90
CA ALA A 271 -17.14 -11.16 -8.44
C ALA A 271 -17.97 -9.98 -7.92
N ILE A 272 -18.23 -8.97 -8.77
CA ILE A 272 -19.09 -7.83 -8.45
C ILE A 272 -20.49 -8.33 -8.08
N GLY A 273 -20.97 -7.89 -6.92
CA GLY A 273 -22.31 -8.18 -6.40
C GLY A 273 -22.97 -6.93 -5.80
N PRO A 274 -24.17 -7.07 -5.22
CA PRO A 274 -24.93 -5.94 -4.68
C PRO A 274 -24.23 -5.23 -3.52
N ARG A 275 -23.33 -5.95 -2.82
CA ARG A 275 -22.55 -5.44 -1.68
C ARG A 275 -21.25 -4.74 -2.07
N THR A 276 -20.86 -4.83 -3.34
CA THR A 276 -19.55 -4.32 -3.78
C THR A 276 -19.53 -2.81 -3.70
N CYS A 277 -18.70 -2.29 -2.79
CA CYS A 277 -18.60 -0.86 -2.51
C CYS A 277 -17.44 -0.18 -3.21
N MET A 278 -16.41 -0.94 -3.63
CA MET A 278 -15.24 -0.44 -4.34
C MET A 278 -14.50 -1.56 -5.09
N ILE A 279 -13.79 -1.16 -6.14
CA ILE A 279 -12.83 -1.99 -6.90
C ILE A 279 -11.43 -1.44 -6.65
N ILE A 280 -10.45 -2.33 -6.47
CA ILE A 280 -9.02 -1.99 -6.38
C ILE A 280 -8.31 -2.35 -7.68
N ALA A 281 -7.39 -1.50 -8.10
CA ALA A 281 -6.36 -1.80 -9.08
C ALA A 281 -5.01 -1.23 -8.61
N SER A 282 -3.89 -1.86 -8.97
CA SER A 282 -2.56 -1.40 -8.57
C SER A 282 -1.77 -0.87 -9.78
N ALA A 283 -1.03 0.22 -9.59
CA ALA A 283 -0.20 0.83 -10.62
C ALA A 283 1.16 1.28 -10.03
N PRO A 284 2.14 0.36 -9.93
CA PRO A 284 2.03 -1.09 -10.05
C PRO A 284 1.72 -1.79 -8.71
N ASN A 285 1.54 -3.11 -8.74
CA ASN A 285 1.45 -3.93 -7.52
C ASN A 285 2.83 -4.16 -6.87
N HIS A 286 2.84 -4.47 -5.56
CA HIS A 286 4.08 -4.63 -4.78
C HIS A 286 4.80 -5.97 -4.96
N ILE A 287 4.14 -6.97 -5.56
CA ILE A 287 4.68 -8.34 -5.67
C ILE A 287 5.55 -8.46 -6.93
N THR A 288 4.98 -8.12 -8.09
CA THR A 288 5.61 -8.32 -9.40
C THR A 288 5.96 -7.01 -10.10
N GLY A 289 5.54 -5.86 -9.56
CA GLY A 289 5.79 -4.57 -10.20
C GLY A 289 4.97 -4.35 -11.49
N THR A 290 3.97 -5.19 -11.77
CA THR A 290 3.10 -5.03 -12.95
C THR A 290 1.97 -4.03 -12.70
N VAL A 291 1.62 -3.26 -13.73
CA VAL A 291 0.48 -2.33 -13.73
C VAL A 291 -0.78 -3.06 -14.19
N ASP A 292 -1.83 -3.00 -13.37
CA ASP A 292 -3.13 -3.58 -13.70
C ASP A 292 -3.77 -2.87 -14.91
N PRO A 293 -4.70 -3.51 -15.64
CA PRO A 293 -5.41 -2.89 -16.77
C PRO A 293 -6.43 -1.83 -16.32
N ILE A 294 -5.94 -0.68 -15.85
CA ILE A 294 -6.73 0.38 -15.20
C ILE A 294 -7.82 0.90 -16.13
N GLU A 295 -7.54 1.12 -17.41
CA GLU A 295 -8.55 1.60 -18.37
C GLU A 295 -9.75 0.63 -18.49
N LYS A 296 -9.48 -0.68 -18.52
CA LYS A 296 -10.54 -1.70 -18.59
C LYS A 296 -11.33 -1.76 -17.28
N LEU A 297 -10.65 -1.64 -16.14
CA LEU A 297 -11.28 -1.61 -14.82
C LEU A 297 -12.08 -0.32 -14.60
N ALA A 298 -11.64 0.82 -15.14
CA ALA A 298 -12.36 2.08 -15.08
C ALA A 298 -13.66 2.02 -15.88
N LYS A 299 -13.64 1.41 -17.08
CA LYS A 299 -14.86 1.14 -17.86
C LYS A 299 -15.81 0.21 -17.10
N LEU A 300 -15.29 -0.82 -16.43
CA LEU A 300 -16.07 -1.72 -15.59
C LEU A 300 -16.71 -0.98 -14.40
N ALA A 301 -15.92 -0.18 -13.69
CA ALA A 301 -16.35 0.63 -12.55
C ALA A 301 -17.51 1.58 -12.93
N GLN A 302 -17.40 2.28 -14.06
CA GLN A 302 -18.47 3.13 -14.58
C GLN A 302 -19.75 2.35 -14.88
N ARG A 303 -19.62 1.21 -15.58
CA ARG A 303 -20.78 0.38 -15.98
C ARG A 303 -21.60 -0.09 -14.78
N TYR A 304 -20.94 -0.38 -13.65
CA TYR A 304 -21.61 -0.86 -12.43
C TYR A 304 -21.83 0.25 -11.39
N HIS A 305 -21.42 1.50 -11.68
CA HIS A 305 -21.48 2.64 -10.75
C HIS A 305 -20.74 2.40 -9.41
N ILE A 306 -19.67 1.61 -9.47
CA ILE A 306 -18.82 1.26 -8.33
C ILE A 306 -17.53 2.09 -8.41
N PRO A 307 -17.11 2.75 -7.32
CA PRO A 307 -15.82 3.45 -7.27
C PRO A 307 -14.62 2.56 -7.60
N LEU A 308 -13.66 3.09 -8.36
CA LEU A 308 -12.35 2.48 -8.59
C LEU A 308 -11.29 3.28 -7.82
N HIS A 309 -10.57 2.58 -6.93
CA HIS A 309 -9.36 3.10 -6.32
C HIS A 309 -8.13 2.51 -7.02
N VAL A 310 -7.21 3.39 -7.41
CA VAL A 310 -5.92 2.98 -8.00
C VAL A 310 -4.83 3.16 -6.94
N ASP A 311 -4.24 2.05 -6.52
CA ASP A 311 -3.10 2.02 -5.61
C ASP A 311 -1.82 2.33 -6.38
N CYS A 312 -1.38 3.59 -6.31
CA CYS A 312 -0.10 4.05 -6.86
C CYS A 312 0.91 4.32 -5.73
N THR A 313 0.81 3.63 -4.59
CA THR A 313 1.77 3.82 -3.47
C THR A 313 3.21 3.57 -3.93
N LEU A 314 3.44 2.60 -4.82
CA LEU A 314 4.75 2.35 -5.40
C LEU A 314 5.04 3.23 -6.63
N GLY A 315 4.09 3.36 -7.55
CA GLY A 315 4.31 3.97 -8.88
C GLY A 315 3.96 5.45 -8.98
N GLY A 316 3.38 6.05 -7.94
CA GLY A 316 2.71 7.35 -8.03
C GLY A 316 3.63 8.52 -8.41
N PHE A 317 4.91 8.46 -8.04
CA PHE A 317 5.92 9.44 -8.45
C PHE A 317 6.90 8.90 -9.50
N VAL A 318 6.53 7.79 -10.16
CA VAL A 318 7.26 7.22 -11.30
C VAL A 318 6.42 7.33 -12.57
N LEU A 319 5.23 6.73 -12.56
CA LEU A 319 4.37 6.61 -13.74
C LEU A 319 4.02 7.96 -14.41
N PRO A 320 3.70 9.05 -13.67
CA PRO A 320 3.47 10.34 -14.31
C PRO A 320 4.70 10.87 -15.04
N PHE A 321 5.90 10.59 -14.53
CA PHE A 321 7.16 11.04 -15.13
C PHE A 321 7.68 10.15 -16.25
N MET A 322 7.23 8.89 -16.30
CA MET A 322 7.54 8.00 -17.42
C MET A 322 7.00 8.54 -18.75
N GLU A 323 5.81 9.15 -18.75
CA GLU A 323 5.27 9.82 -19.95
C GLU A 323 6.16 10.98 -20.41
N TYR A 324 6.76 11.75 -19.48
CA TYR A 324 7.72 12.81 -19.79
C TYR A 324 9.08 12.28 -20.27
N ALA A 325 9.41 11.04 -19.92
CA ALA A 325 10.64 10.36 -20.32
C ALA A 325 10.46 9.51 -21.58
N ASP A 326 9.42 9.77 -22.38
CA ASP A 326 9.10 9.07 -23.63
C ASP A 326 8.81 7.56 -23.48
N TYR A 327 8.47 7.10 -22.27
CA TYR A 327 7.99 5.75 -22.04
C TYR A 327 6.46 5.71 -22.18
N SER A 328 5.97 4.78 -23.01
CA SER A 328 4.54 4.56 -23.20
C SER A 328 3.92 3.91 -21.96
N VAL A 329 3.21 4.69 -21.15
CA VAL A 329 2.43 4.20 -20.00
C VAL A 329 0.94 4.30 -20.31
N PRO A 330 0.16 3.20 -20.15
CA PRO A 330 -1.29 3.27 -20.27
C PRO A 330 -1.89 4.24 -19.25
N ALA A 331 -2.95 4.95 -19.63
CA ALA A 331 -3.65 5.84 -18.70
C ALA A 331 -4.09 5.09 -17.43
N PHE A 332 -3.79 5.66 -16.26
CA PHE A 332 -4.00 5.02 -14.96
C PHE A 332 -4.60 5.97 -13.91
N ASP A 333 -4.79 7.25 -14.25
CA ASP A 333 -5.11 8.33 -13.32
C ASP A 333 -6.53 8.92 -13.57
N PHE A 334 -6.79 10.13 -13.07
CA PHE A 334 -8.09 10.79 -13.18
C PHE A 334 -8.51 11.17 -14.61
N ARG A 335 -7.64 11.00 -15.62
CA ARG A 335 -8.06 11.04 -17.05
C ARG A 335 -9.12 9.98 -17.35
N LEU A 336 -9.13 8.88 -16.60
CA LEU A 336 -10.12 7.83 -16.69
C LEU A 336 -11.33 8.16 -15.81
N PRO A 337 -12.55 8.43 -16.35
CA PRO A 337 -13.67 8.88 -15.52
C PRO A 337 -14.20 7.83 -14.53
N GLY A 338 -13.71 6.59 -14.61
CA GLY A 338 -14.05 5.53 -13.66
C GLY A 338 -13.18 5.55 -12.40
N VAL A 339 -12.01 6.18 -12.46
CA VAL A 339 -11.08 6.34 -11.33
C VAL A 339 -11.62 7.43 -10.41
N THR A 340 -11.92 7.06 -9.17
CA THR A 340 -12.53 7.97 -8.19
C THR A 340 -11.59 8.35 -7.05
N SER A 341 -10.47 7.64 -6.88
CA SER A 341 -9.43 7.97 -5.90
C SER A 341 -8.11 7.29 -6.25
N ILE A 342 -7.00 7.89 -5.83
CA ILE A 342 -5.64 7.38 -6.03
C ILE A 342 -4.88 7.52 -4.70
N SER A 343 -4.07 6.52 -4.32
CA SER A 343 -3.06 6.65 -3.27
C SER A 343 -1.67 6.78 -3.89
N ALA A 344 -0.79 7.61 -3.33
CA ALA A 344 0.59 7.76 -3.81
C ALA A 344 1.53 8.08 -2.64
N ASP A 345 2.64 7.33 -2.50
CA ASP A 345 3.58 7.52 -1.38
C ASP A 345 4.75 8.40 -1.76
N LEU A 346 4.80 9.57 -1.12
CA LEU A 346 5.91 10.52 -1.21
C LEU A 346 7.21 9.91 -0.66
N HIS A 347 7.14 9.16 0.45
CA HIS A 347 8.32 8.66 1.17
C HIS A 347 9.03 7.47 0.51
N ARG A 348 8.47 6.92 -0.58
CA ARG A 348 9.09 5.78 -1.30
C ARG A 348 9.92 6.19 -2.51
N VAL A 349 9.55 7.25 -3.20
CA VAL A 349 10.13 7.60 -4.51
C VAL A 349 10.72 9.02 -4.54
N LEU A 350 10.50 9.86 -3.51
CA LEU A 350 11.11 11.19 -3.43
C LEU A 350 12.63 11.19 -3.12
N ALA A 351 13.37 10.33 -3.80
CA ALA A 351 14.69 10.70 -4.27
C ALA A 351 14.59 10.90 -5.78
N ALA A 352 14.09 12.07 -6.15
CA ALA A 352 13.94 12.42 -7.55
C ALA A 352 15.33 12.51 -8.19
N HIS A 353 15.57 11.69 -9.22
CA HIS A 353 16.64 11.93 -10.18
C HIS A 353 16.49 13.33 -10.75
N ARG A 354 17.40 14.22 -10.34
CA ARG A 354 17.50 15.55 -10.92
C ARG A 354 18.22 15.40 -12.25
N ALA A 355 17.48 15.14 -13.33
CA ALA A 355 17.95 15.57 -14.64
C ALA A 355 17.90 17.11 -14.62
N VAL A 356 18.98 17.75 -14.19
CA VAL A 356 19.12 19.21 -14.30
C VAL A 356 19.45 19.49 -15.76
N PRO A 357 18.53 20.03 -16.59
CA PRO A 357 18.96 20.59 -17.86
C PRO A 357 19.99 21.68 -17.55
N LEU A 358 21.14 21.62 -18.24
CA LEU A 358 22.19 22.62 -18.11
C LEU A 358 21.56 24.02 -18.12
N SER A 359 21.85 24.84 -17.11
CA SER A 359 21.30 26.19 -17.06
C SER A 359 21.67 26.96 -18.33
N THR A 360 20.85 27.91 -18.77
CA THR A 360 21.14 28.72 -19.98
C THR A 360 22.55 29.32 -19.96
N ARG A 361 23.06 29.65 -18.77
CA ARG A 361 24.44 30.13 -18.57
C ARG A 361 25.49 29.05 -18.82
N GLN A 362 25.25 27.81 -18.39
CA GLN A 362 26.15 26.68 -18.64
C GLN A 362 26.13 26.24 -20.11
N ILE A 363 24.96 26.24 -20.76
CA ILE A 363 24.85 25.99 -22.20
C ILE A 363 25.63 27.07 -22.97
N VAL A 364 25.40 28.35 -22.65
CA VAL A 364 26.12 29.46 -23.29
C VAL A 364 27.63 29.37 -23.03
N ALA A 365 28.06 29.06 -21.81
CA ALA A 365 29.48 28.89 -21.50
C ALA A 365 30.12 27.72 -22.27
N ALA A 366 29.43 26.59 -22.38
CA ALA A 366 29.90 25.44 -23.15
C ALA A 366 29.96 25.75 -24.64
N THR A 367 28.92 26.40 -25.20
CA THR A 367 28.88 26.81 -26.61
C THR A 367 29.96 27.85 -26.93
N ILE A 368 30.18 28.84 -26.07
CA ILE A 368 31.25 29.83 -26.24
C ILE A 368 32.62 29.14 -26.19
N THR A 369 32.83 28.25 -25.23
CA THR A 369 34.11 27.53 -25.09
C THR A 369 34.39 26.65 -26.30
N LEU A 370 33.39 25.90 -26.77
CA LEU A 370 33.48 25.06 -27.97
C LEU A 370 33.66 25.90 -29.25
N SER A 371 33.05 27.08 -29.33
CA SER A 371 33.18 27.99 -30.47
C SER A 371 34.55 28.65 -30.52
N ILE A 372 35.08 29.09 -29.38
CA ILE A 372 36.45 29.63 -29.27
C ILE A 372 37.46 28.53 -29.62
N PHE A 373 37.27 27.32 -29.09
CA PHE A 373 38.13 26.18 -29.40
C PHE A 373 38.08 25.82 -30.90
N SER A 374 36.89 25.82 -31.50
CA SER A 374 36.71 25.56 -32.94
C SER A 374 37.28 26.67 -33.83
N PHE A 375 37.21 27.93 -33.41
CA PHE A 375 37.76 29.07 -34.15
C PHE A 375 39.29 29.11 -34.06
N LEU A 376 39.85 28.84 -32.88
CA LEU A 376 41.29 28.64 -32.70
C LEU A 376 41.78 27.45 -33.53
N TYR A 377 41.03 26.34 -33.54
CA TYR A 377 41.32 25.18 -34.39
C TYR A 377 41.32 25.56 -35.88
N LEU A 378 40.30 26.29 -36.38
CA LEU A 378 40.25 26.71 -37.78
C LEU A 378 41.42 27.63 -38.16
N GLY A 379 41.80 28.56 -37.29
CA GLY A 379 42.90 29.48 -37.51
C GLY A 379 44.28 28.81 -37.49
N PHE A 380 44.48 27.83 -36.60
CA PHE A 380 45.77 27.12 -36.47
C PHE A 380 45.92 25.98 -37.49
N ALA A 381 44.82 25.30 -37.83
CA ALA A 381 44.79 24.22 -38.82
C ALA A 381 45.21 24.70 -40.23
N GLN A 382 44.96 25.97 -40.56
CA GLN A 382 45.35 26.54 -41.86
C GLN A 382 46.87 26.72 -42.03
N ARG A 383 47.67 26.73 -40.95
CA ARG A 383 49.11 27.03 -41.02
C ARG A 383 50.03 25.85 -40.68
N HIS A 384 49.54 24.78 -40.05
CA HIS A 384 50.37 23.65 -39.65
C HIS A 384 49.68 22.30 -39.87
N ALA A 385 49.99 21.66 -41.00
CA ALA A 385 49.45 20.34 -41.38
C ALA A 385 49.71 19.25 -40.33
N LEU A 386 50.89 19.23 -39.69
CA LEU A 386 51.24 18.25 -38.67
C LEU A 386 50.30 18.34 -37.44
N LEU A 387 49.99 19.56 -36.99
CA LEU A 387 49.12 19.77 -35.83
C LEU A 387 47.67 19.38 -36.15
N PHE A 388 47.22 19.64 -37.37
CA PHE A 388 45.90 19.21 -37.87
C PHE A 388 45.76 17.69 -37.83
N TYR A 389 46.73 16.94 -38.37
CA TYR A 389 46.66 15.48 -38.37
C TYR A 389 46.77 14.89 -36.95
N VAL A 390 47.61 15.44 -36.07
CA VAL A 390 47.73 14.97 -34.69
C VAL A 390 46.46 15.23 -33.88
N MET A 391 45.87 16.42 -33.96
CA MET A 391 44.67 16.76 -33.21
C MET A 391 43.42 16.06 -33.77
N THR A 392 43.30 15.95 -35.10
CA THR A 392 42.19 15.20 -35.72
C THR A 392 42.32 13.70 -35.43
N GLY A 393 43.55 13.19 -35.35
CA GLY A 393 43.84 11.85 -34.84
C GLY A 393 43.41 11.66 -33.39
N LEU A 394 43.70 12.61 -32.50
CA LEU A 394 43.28 12.57 -31.10
C LEU A 394 41.76 12.65 -30.94
N VAL A 395 41.07 13.47 -31.73
CA VAL A 395 39.60 13.53 -31.76
C VAL A 395 39.04 12.20 -32.29
N GLY A 396 39.64 11.62 -33.33
CA GLY A 396 39.29 10.29 -33.82
C GLY A 396 39.46 9.19 -32.76
N VAL A 397 40.56 9.22 -32.01
CA VAL A 397 40.83 8.29 -30.89
C VAL A 397 39.82 8.50 -29.76
N TYR A 398 39.47 9.74 -29.43
CA TYR A 398 38.46 10.05 -28.41
C TYR A 398 37.08 9.54 -28.81
N ILE A 399 36.66 9.77 -30.05
CA ILE A 399 35.40 9.23 -30.59
C ILE A 399 35.44 7.70 -30.55
N LEU A 400 36.53 7.07 -30.98
CA LEU A 400 36.70 5.62 -30.94
C LEU A 400 36.59 5.09 -29.50
N PHE A 401 37.16 5.79 -28.52
CA PHE A 401 37.11 5.43 -27.12
C PHE A 401 35.69 5.53 -26.54
N VAL A 402 34.95 6.59 -26.88
CA VAL A 402 33.54 6.75 -26.47
C VAL A 402 32.66 5.66 -27.08
N TYR A 403 32.84 5.34 -28.36
CA TYR A 403 32.10 4.25 -29.01
C TYR A 403 32.51 2.87 -28.48
N ALA A 404 33.80 2.62 -28.22
CA ALA A 404 34.27 1.38 -27.63
C ALA A 404 33.78 1.19 -26.19
N ALA A 405 33.69 2.27 -25.40
CA ALA A 405 33.08 2.25 -24.07
C ALA A 405 31.57 1.96 -24.14
N GLY A 406 30.87 2.52 -25.13
CA GLY A 406 29.46 2.20 -25.39
C GLY A 406 29.24 0.73 -25.78
N ILE A 407 30.06 0.20 -26.69
CA ILE A 407 30.02 -1.22 -27.08
C ILE A 407 30.42 -2.11 -25.89
N GLY A 408 31.41 -1.71 -25.10
CA GLY A 408 31.83 -2.41 -23.88
C GLY A 408 30.72 -2.48 -22.83
N ALA A 409 29.92 -1.42 -22.68
CA ALA A 409 28.75 -1.43 -21.81
C ALA A 409 27.67 -2.40 -22.32
N VAL A 410 27.44 -2.47 -23.62
CA VAL A 410 26.50 -3.43 -24.24
C VAL A 410 27.00 -4.86 -24.09
N LEU A 411 28.29 -5.12 -24.34
CA LEU A 411 28.90 -6.43 -24.16
C LEU A 411 28.94 -6.85 -22.69
N TYR A 412 29.13 -5.90 -21.77
CA TYR A 412 29.02 -6.14 -20.33
C TYR A 412 27.59 -6.52 -19.92
N MET A 413 26.58 -5.88 -20.52
CA MET A 413 25.18 -6.26 -20.33
C MET A 413 24.85 -7.63 -20.92
N VAL A 414 25.53 -8.05 -22.01
CA VAL A 414 25.36 -9.37 -22.63
C VAL A 414 26.13 -10.47 -21.89
N ALA A 415 27.33 -10.17 -21.38
CA ALA A 415 28.19 -11.13 -20.68
C ALA A 415 27.78 -11.34 -19.22
N ARG A 416 27.07 -10.38 -18.63
CA ARG A 416 26.46 -10.52 -17.30
C ARG A 416 25.05 -11.06 -17.50
N GLU A 417 24.96 -12.36 -17.80
CA GLU A 417 23.71 -13.12 -17.77
C GLU A 417 22.95 -12.76 -16.49
N TYR A 418 21.75 -12.19 -16.65
CA TYR A 418 20.78 -12.19 -15.56
C TYR A 418 20.48 -13.65 -15.25
N PRO A 419 20.54 -14.09 -13.98
CA PRO A 419 20.19 -15.46 -13.65
C PRO A 419 18.75 -15.73 -14.08
N GLU A 420 18.58 -16.61 -15.06
CA GLU A 420 17.34 -17.35 -15.24
C GLU A 420 17.26 -18.32 -14.05
N ASP A 421 16.35 -18.05 -13.12
CA ASP A 421 16.01 -19.03 -12.08
C ASP A 421 15.32 -20.23 -12.73
N ASP A 422 15.85 -21.41 -12.39
CA ASP A 422 15.41 -22.75 -12.77
C ASP A 422 13.88 -22.97 -12.60
N GLN A 423 13.13 -22.90 -13.70
CA GLN A 423 11.88 -23.68 -13.88
C GLN A 423 11.69 -24.02 -15.37
N ASP A 424 12.31 -25.13 -15.82
CA ASP A 424 11.64 -26.20 -16.58
C ASP A 424 12.69 -27.09 -17.27
N SER A 425 13.15 -28.16 -16.59
CA SER A 425 13.74 -29.29 -17.31
C SER A 425 13.68 -30.63 -16.57
N THR A 426 12.68 -30.85 -15.69
CA THR A 426 12.42 -32.17 -15.08
C THR A 426 11.11 -32.81 -15.54
N SER A 427 10.36 -32.22 -16.49
CA SER A 427 9.15 -32.87 -17.03
C SER A 427 9.36 -33.61 -18.36
N SER A 428 10.52 -33.47 -19.01
CA SER A 428 10.76 -33.99 -20.35
C SER A 428 11.71 -35.20 -20.41
N ARG A 429 12.20 -35.69 -19.26
CA ARG A 429 13.08 -36.87 -19.19
C ARG A 429 12.48 -38.13 -18.55
N GLU A 430 11.28 -38.07 -17.96
CA GLU A 430 10.60 -39.29 -17.46
C GLU A 430 9.62 -39.91 -18.47
N MET A 431 9.44 -39.32 -19.65
CA MET A 431 8.45 -39.79 -20.63
C MET A 431 9.03 -40.65 -21.77
N GLU A 432 10.35 -40.89 -21.80
CA GLU A 432 10.99 -41.73 -22.82
C GLU A 432 11.45 -43.12 -22.33
N GLU A 433 11.41 -43.42 -21.02
CA GLU A 433 11.80 -44.75 -20.50
C GLU A 433 10.65 -45.71 -20.16
N SER A 434 9.38 -45.37 -20.44
CA SER A 434 8.23 -46.28 -20.19
C SER A 434 7.69 -47.01 -21.42
N LYS A 435 8.48 -47.17 -22.49
CA LYS A 435 8.18 -48.10 -23.58
C LYS A 435 9.18 -49.25 -23.63
N PHE A 436 9.08 -50.16 -22.66
CA PHE A 436 9.24 -51.61 -22.81
C PHE A 436 8.56 -52.34 -21.66
#